data_AF-A0A521LLY4-F1
#
_entry.id   AF-A0A521LLY4-F1
#
_cell.length_a   1.000
_cell.length_b   1.000
_cell.length_c   1.000
_cell.angle_alpha   90.00
_cell.angle_beta   90.00
_cell.angle_gamma   90.00
#
_symmetry.space_group_name_H-M   'P 1'
#
loop_
_entity.id
_entity.type
_entity.pdbx_description
1 polymer ?
#
loop_
_entity_poly.entity_id
_entity_poly.type
_entity_poly.pdbx_seq_one_letter_code
_entity_poly.pdbx_strand_id
1 'polypeptide(L)'
;MAIVDAFVFWLRRQSTFWILSLAIAGLAAAIAYLIDARSDLGQWRRHWGLLALFAAIYTLFLDRWIKEALLDGADPCEETDNLRRSVISLRFVVLAALLIALAFAVAEIPVTGAGAVIWVILATPLALMLPSFSANEPLSPVDALSLGAPVFFTLLLTIGGATALSILAAHAAEWILPLLPPRPWAPAGLAAATTLIDCLLLAFAGHILAALYRERSGWQQPEPEERPYRAMRWRKA
;
A
#
# COMPACT_ATOMS: atom_id res chain seq x y z
N MET A 1 15.35 -9.11 8.50
CA MET A 1 14.34 -10.18 8.42
C MET A 1 13.06 -9.71 7.75
N ALA A 2 12.42 -8.62 8.20
CA ALA A 2 11.13 -8.14 7.68
C ALA A 2 10.98 -8.07 6.13
N ILE A 3 12.00 -7.65 5.38
CA ILE A 3 11.94 -7.62 3.90
C ILE A 3 11.92 -9.04 3.30
N VAL A 4 12.67 -9.98 3.89
CA VAL A 4 12.68 -11.38 3.45
C VAL A 4 11.34 -12.02 3.75
N ASP A 5 10.77 -11.75 4.92
CA ASP A 5 9.44 -12.24 5.30
C ASP A 5 8.35 -11.68 4.37
N ALA A 6 8.43 -10.39 4.04
CA ALA A 6 7.55 -9.74 3.06
C ALA A 6 7.68 -10.37 1.67
N PHE A 7 8.90 -10.69 1.23
CA PHE A 7 9.13 -11.35 -0.06
C PHE A 7 8.58 -12.77 -0.07
N VAL A 8 8.81 -13.56 0.97
CA VAL A 8 8.25 -14.92 1.11
C VAL A 8 6.72 -14.88 1.15
N PHE A 9 6.13 -13.92 1.89
CA PHE A 9 4.70 -13.69 1.90
C PHE A 9 4.17 -13.36 0.51
N TRP A 10 4.83 -12.44 -0.21
CA TRP A 10 4.47 -12.08 -1.57
C TRP A 10 4.53 -13.28 -2.53
N LEU A 11 5.56 -14.12 -2.42
CA LEU A 11 5.66 -15.37 -3.20
C LEU A 11 4.47 -16.30 -2.95
N ARG A 12 3.99 -16.41 -1.71
CA ARG A 12 2.80 -17.22 -1.37
C ARG A 12 1.48 -16.60 -1.88
N ARG A 13 1.45 -15.29 -2.12
CA ARG A 13 0.23 -14.52 -2.46
C ARG A 13 0.29 -13.87 -3.85
N GLN A 14 1.11 -14.40 -4.76
CA GLN A 14 1.29 -13.84 -6.09
C GLN A 14 -0.02 -13.75 -6.89
N SER A 15 -0.91 -14.74 -6.78
CA SER A 15 -2.19 -14.72 -7.48
C SER A 15 -3.04 -13.51 -7.09
N THR A 16 -3.22 -13.28 -5.79
CA THR A 16 -3.93 -12.10 -5.26
C THR A 16 -3.26 -10.80 -5.68
N PHE A 17 -1.91 -10.76 -5.61
CA PHE A 17 -1.15 -9.60 -6.05
C PHE A 17 -1.43 -9.25 -7.51
N TRP A 18 -1.25 -10.22 -8.42
CA TRP A 18 -1.39 -9.98 -9.86
C TRP A 18 -2.81 -9.64 -10.27
N ILE A 19 -3.83 -10.28 -9.67
CA ILE A 19 -5.24 -9.95 -9.96
C ILE A 19 -5.54 -8.49 -9.65
N LEU A 20 -5.02 -7.97 -8.53
CA LEU A 20 -5.24 -6.59 -8.13
C LEU A 20 -4.35 -5.63 -8.93
N SER A 21 -3.05 -5.89 -9.01
CA SER A 21 -2.07 -4.95 -9.59
C SER A 21 -2.18 -4.84 -11.11
N LEU A 22 -2.55 -5.91 -11.82
CA LEU A 22 -2.74 -5.85 -13.28
C LEU A 22 -3.93 -4.97 -13.67
N ALA A 23 -5.00 -4.96 -12.89
CA ALA A 23 -6.13 -4.08 -13.13
C ALA A 23 -5.74 -2.60 -12.96
N ILE A 24 -4.97 -2.29 -11.92
CA ILE A 24 -4.45 -0.94 -11.64
C ILE A 24 -3.48 -0.51 -12.75
N ALA A 25 -2.54 -1.38 -13.12
CA ALA A 25 -1.57 -1.11 -14.18
C ALA A 25 -2.23 -0.98 -15.56
N GLY A 26 -3.25 -1.79 -15.85
CA GLY A 26 -4.04 -1.68 -17.08
C GLY A 26 -4.79 -0.35 -17.17
N LEU A 27 -5.36 0.11 -16.06
CA LEU A 27 -6.00 1.43 -15.99
C LEU A 27 -4.97 2.56 -16.22
N ALA A 28 -3.78 2.46 -15.61
CA ALA A 28 -2.68 3.41 -15.83
C ALA A 28 -2.25 3.47 -17.30
N ALA A 29 -2.06 2.31 -17.93
CA ALA A 29 -1.75 2.22 -19.36
C ALA A 29 -2.85 2.83 -20.23
N ALA A 30 -4.12 2.54 -19.95
CA ALA A 30 -5.24 3.06 -20.71
C ALA A 30 -5.33 4.59 -20.62
N ILE A 31 -5.19 5.15 -19.42
CA ILE A 31 -5.19 6.60 -19.19
C ILE A 31 -3.99 7.25 -19.90
N ALA A 32 -2.79 6.68 -19.74
CA ALA A 32 -1.59 7.21 -20.39
C ALA A 32 -1.70 7.18 -21.92
N TYR A 33 -2.22 6.09 -22.48
CA TYR A 33 -2.48 5.97 -23.91
C TYR A 33 -3.48 7.03 -24.40
N LEU A 34 -4.58 7.24 -23.68
CA LEU A 34 -5.60 8.24 -24.05
C LEU A 34 -5.08 9.67 -23.98
N ILE A 35 -4.27 9.99 -22.95
CA ILE A 35 -3.63 11.30 -22.79
C ILE A 35 -2.63 11.55 -23.91
N ASP A 36 -1.82 10.56 -24.27
CA ASP A 36 -0.80 10.69 -25.33
C ASP A 36 -1.42 10.73 -26.73
N ALA A 37 -2.49 9.95 -26.96
CA ALA A 37 -3.21 9.92 -28.23
C ALA A 37 -4.04 11.19 -28.52
N ARG A 38 -4.30 12.04 -27.52
CA ARG A 38 -5.07 13.29 -27.68
C ARG A 38 -4.29 14.48 -27.13
N SER A 39 -3.76 15.32 -28.02
CA SER A 39 -3.01 16.54 -27.69
C SER A 39 -3.72 17.46 -26.69
N ASP A 40 -5.05 17.53 -26.76
CA ASP A 40 -5.90 18.38 -25.91
C ASP A 40 -5.95 17.90 -24.45
N LEU A 41 -5.55 16.65 -24.21
CA LEU A 41 -5.46 16.02 -22.89
C LEU A 41 -4.07 16.13 -22.28
N GLY A 42 -3.09 16.78 -22.93
CA GLY A 42 -1.74 16.95 -22.36
C GLY A 42 -1.74 17.64 -20.98
N GLN A 43 -2.67 18.57 -20.76
CA GLN A 43 -2.92 19.23 -19.47
C GLN A 43 -3.42 18.26 -18.37
N TRP A 44 -3.99 17.11 -18.74
CA TRP A 44 -4.46 16.11 -17.80
C TRP A 44 -3.33 15.30 -17.16
N ARG A 45 -2.13 15.31 -17.75
CA ARG A 45 -0.98 14.53 -17.27
C ARG A 45 -0.56 14.86 -15.83
N ARG A 46 -0.89 16.06 -15.35
CA ARG A 46 -0.69 16.50 -13.94
C ARG A 46 -1.99 16.94 -13.27
N HIS A 47 -3.13 16.50 -13.79
CA HIS A 47 -4.41 16.93 -13.25
C HIS A 47 -4.69 16.27 -11.90
N TRP A 48 -5.08 17.11 -10.94
CA TRP A 48 -5.33 16.72 -9.56
C TRP A 48 -6.34 15.56 -9.45
N GLY A 49 -7.34 15.50 -10.33
CA GLY A 49 -8.32 14.41 -10.36
C GLY A 49 -7.70 13.03 -10.65
N LEU A 50 -6.69 12.95 -11.51
CA LEU A 50 -6.00 11.69 -11.80
C LEU A 50 -5.09 11.25 -10.64
N LEU A 51 -4.41 12.21 -10.00
CA LEU A 51 -3.63 11.94 -8.79
C LEU A 51 -4.51 11.44 -7.64
N ALA A 52 -5.68 12.08 -7.43
CA ALA A 52 -6.66 11.65 -6.44
C ALA A 52 -7.17 10.24 -6.71
N LEU A 53 -7.48 9.92 -7.97
CA LEU A 53 -7.96 8.60 -8.38
C LEU A 53 -6.92 7.51 -8.08
N PHE A 54 -5.66 7.69 -8.50
CA PHE A 54 -4.62 6.70 -8.24
C PHE A 54 -4.28 6.57 -6.76
N ALA A 55 -4.27 7.66 -6.01
CA ALA A 55 -4.10 7.61 -4.57
C ALA A 55 -5.23 6.82 -3.89
N ALA A 56 -6.49 7.06 -4.30
CA ALA A 56 -7.62 6.26 -3.81
C ALA A 56 -7.42 4.77 -4.15
N ILE A 57 -7.13 4.43 -5.40
CA ILE A 57 -6.91 3.03 -5.82
C ILE A 57 -5.78 2.36 -5.03
N TYR A 58 -4.64 3.04 -4.84
CA TYR A 58 -3.54 2.52 -4.04
C TYR A 58 -3.91 2.34 -2.57
N THR A 59 -4.77 3.19 -2.02
CA THR A 59 -5.28 3.00 -0.65
C THR A 59 -6.16 1.75 -0.57
N LEU A 60 -7.06 1.53 -1.54
CA LEU A 60 -7.87 0.30 -1.59
C LEU A 60 -7.00 -0.96 -1.71
N PHE A 61 -5.96 -0.89 -2.55
CA PHE A 61 -4.97 -1.97 -2.69
C PHE A 61 -4.26 -2.24 -1.37
N LEU A 62 -3.81 -1.20 -0.68
CA LEU A 62 -3.07 -1.31 0.58
C LEU A 62 -3.94 -1.88 1.71
N ASP A 63 -5.20 -1.45 1.85
CA ASP A 63 -6.16 -2.03 2.81
C ASP A 63 -6.30 -3.54 2.56
N ARG A 64 -6.57 -3.90 1.30
CA ARG A 64 -6.73 -5.31 0.92
C ARG A 64 -5.49 -6.12 1.24
N TRP A 65 -4.31 -5.57 0.95
CA TRP A 65 -3.04 -6.25 1.17
C TRP A 65 -2.69 -6.42 2.65
N ILE A 66 -2.98 -5.40 3.47
CA ILE A 66 -2.81 -5.46 4.92
C ILE A 66 -3.73 -6.54 5.51
N LYS A 67 -4.99 -6.64 5.07
CA LYS A 67 -5.91 -7.72 5.49
C LYS A 67 -5.34 -9.11 5.19
N GLU A 68 -4.82 -9.31 3.98
CA GLU A 68 -4.19 -10.58 3.59
C GLU A 68 -2.93 -10.88 4.44
N ALA A 69 -2.15 -9.86 4.80
CA ALA A 69 -0.96 -10.02 5.63
C ALA A 69 -1.29 -10.29 7.11
N LEU A 70 -2.34 -9.66 7.65
CA LEU A 70 -2.85 -9.93 9.00
C LEU A 70 -3.34 -11.39 9.11
N LEU A 71 -4.05 -11.86 8.08
CA LEU A 71 -4.60 -13.22 8.00
C LEU A 71 -3.62 -14.27 7.43
N ASP A 72 -2.32 -13.95 7.32
CA ASP A 72 -1.35 -14.92 6.81
C ASP A 72 -1.19 -16.09 7.78
N GLY A 73 -1.52 -17.30 7.30
CA GLY A 73 -1.53 -18.52 8.13
C GLY A 73 -2.79 -18.72 8.98
N ALA A 74 -3.81 -17.86 8.85
CA ALA A 74 -5.09 -18.06 9.54
C ALA A 74 -5.87 -19.23 8.93
N ASP A 75 -6.47 -20.06 9.79
CA ASP A 75 -7.35 -21.15 9.37
C ASP A 75 -8.66 -20.60 8.77
N PRO A 76 -9.25 -21.27 7.76
CA PRO A 76 -10.50 -20.82 7.17
C PRO A 76 -11.64 -20.93 8.19
N CYS A 77 -12.18 -19.79 8.60
CA CYS A 77 -13.41 -19.68 9.40
C CYS A 77 -14.26 -18.49 8.93
N GLU A 78 -15.52 -18.45 9.35
CA GLU A 78 -16.46 -17.39 8.96
C GLU A 78 -15.94 -15.98 9.30
N GLU A 79 -15.27 -15.82 10.43
CA GLU A 79 -14.65 -14.54 10.81
C GLU A 79 -13.50 -14.13 9.88
N THR A 80 -12.65 -15.08 9.45
CA THR A 80 -11.59 -14.79 8.47
C THR A 80 -12.17 -14.40 7.11
N ASP A 81 -13.24 -15.06 6.68
CA ASP A 81 -13.93 -14.75 5.43
C ASP A 81 -14.64 -13.40 5.51
N ASN A 82 -15.27 -13.09 6.65
CA ASN A 82 -15.90 -11.80 6.90
C ASN A 82 -14.87 -10.68 6.93
N LEU A 83 -13.70 -10.88 7.56
CA LEU A 83 -12.63 -9.88 7.53
C LEU A 83 -12.06 -9.69 6.12
N ARG A 84 -11.88 -10.77 5.34
CA ARG A 84 -11.46 -10.67 3.93
C ARG A 84 -12.52 -10.00 3.05
N ARG A 85 -13.80 -10.24 3.29
CA ARG A 85 -14.90 -9.67 2.51
C ARG A 85 -15.34 -8.30 2.99
N SER A 86 -14.90 -7.89 4.19
CA SER A 86 -15.23 -6.60 4.76
C SER A 86 -14.85 -5.50 3.79
N VAL A 87 -15.87 -4.70 3.44
CA VAL A 87 -15.67 -3.49 2.64
C VAL A 87 -14.65 -2.62 3.36
N ILE A 88 -13.83 -1.91 2.59
CA ILE A 88 -12.79 -1.02 3.09
C ILE A 88 -13.42 -0.12 4.14
N SER A 89 -12.82 -0.11 5.33
CA SER A 89 -13.36 0.64 6.46
C SER A 89 -13.50 2.10 6.03
N LEU A 90 -14.67 2.71 6.24
CA LEU A 90 -14.89 4.12 5.94
C LEU A 90 -13.80 5.00 6.58
N ARG A 91 -13.26 4.57 7.72
CA ARG A 91 -12.17 5.22 8.46
C ARG A 91 -10.84 5.17 7.69
N PHE A 92 -10.57 4.06 7.00
CA PHE A 92 -9.43 3.92 6.09
C PHE A 92 -9.57 4.87 4.89
N VAL A 93 -10.77 4.96 4.31
CA VAL A 93 -11.07 5.89 3.20
C VAL A 93 -10.93 7.34 3.65
N VAL A 94 -11.40 7.68 4.86
CA VAL A 94 -11.27 9.03 5.42
C VAL A 94 -9.80 9.36 5.71
N LEU A 95 -9.02 8.44 6.28
CA LEU A 95 -7.59 8.65 6.49
C LEU A 95 -6.84 8.81 5.16
N ALA A 96 -7.16 7.98 4.17
CA ALA A 96 -6.65 8.10 2.81
C ALA A 96 -7.01 9.46 2.19
N ALA A 97 -8.26 9.89 2.32
CA ALA A 97 -8.73 11.19 1.84
C ALA A 97 -8.03 12.36 2.55
N LEU A 98 -7.76 12.25 3.85
CA LEU A 98 -6.99 13.25 4.61
C LEU A 98 -5.53 13.28 4.17
N LEU A 99 -4.90 12.12 3.94
CA LEU A 99 -3.54 12.03 3.40
C LEU A 99 -3.46 12.62 1.98
N ILE A 100 -4.49 12.40 1.16
CA ILE A 100 -4.62 12.97 -0.19
C ILE A 100 -4.86 14.49 -0.12
N ALA A 101 -5.73 14.95 0.77
CA ALA A 101 -6.00 16.38 0.96
C ALA A 101 -4.77 17.12 1.50
N LEU A 102 -4.04 16.47 2.42
CA LEU A 102 -2.73 16.94 2.87
C LEU A 102 -1.81 16.99 1.65
N ALA A 103 -1.69 15.88 0.89
CA ALA A 103 -0.89 15.77 -0.34
C ALA A 103 -1.11 16.97 -1.27
N PHE A 104 -2.37 17.36 -1.48
CA PHE A 104 -2.75 18.53 -2.26
C PHE A 104 -2.41 19.87 -1.60
N ALA A 105 -2.69 20.03 -0.31
CA ALA A 105 -2.40 21.26 0.43
C ALA A 105 -0.91 21.63 0.42
N VAL A 106 -0.04 20.63 0.25
CA VAL A 106 1.41 20.77 0.27
C VAL A 106 2.03 20.53 -1.11
N ALA A 107 1.24 20.21 -2.15
CA ALA A 107 1.73 20.03 -3.52
C ALA A 107 2.15 21.35 -4.21
N GLU A 108 1.84 22.51 -3.61
CA GLU A 108 2.45 23.79 -4.00
C GLU A 108 3.87 23.97 -3.44
N ILE A 109 4.30 23.12 -2.51
CA ILE A 109 5.71 23.01 -2.14
C ILE A 109 6.39 22.21 -3.24
N PRO A 110 7.39 22.78 -3.95
CA PRO A 110 8.11 22.04 -4.97
C PRO A 110 8.67 20.77 -4.35
N VAL A 111 8.41 19.62 -4.99
CA VAL A 111 8.96 18.31 -4.61
C VAL A 111 10.46 18.26 -4.95
N THR A 112 11.20 19.27 -4.50
CA THR A 112 12.64 19.16 -4.27
C THR A 112 12.82 18.33 -3.01
N GLY A 113 13.97 17.66 -2.83
CA GLY A 113 14.16 16.60 -1.84
C GLY A 113 13.62 16.89 -0.42
N ALA A 114 13.58 18.14 0.03
CA ALA A 114 12.99 18.55 1.31
C ALA A 114 11.47 18.30 1.41
N GLY A 115 10.69 18.50 0.33
CA GLY A 115 9.24 18.29 0.32
C GLY A 115 8.86 16.81 0.49
N ALA A 116 9.56 15.91 -0.19
CA ALA A 116 9.36 14.46 -0.06
C ALA A 116 9.70 13.94 1.35
N VAL A 117 10.69 14.54 2.01
CA VAL A 117 11.05 14.19 3.40
C VAL A 117 9.97 14.60 4.39
N ILE A 118 9.41 15.81 4.24
CA ILE A 118 8.29 16.29 5.07
C ILE A 118 7.08 15.36 4.92
N TRP A 119 6.79 14.92 3.69
CA TRP A 119 5.74 13.93 3.42
C TRP A 119 5.89 12.64 4.18
N VAL A 120 7.08 12.05 4.08
CA VAL A 120 7.39 10.78 4.73
C VAL A 120 7.27 10.94 6.24
N ILE A 121 7.77 12.03 6.82
CA ILE A 121 7.66 12.32 8.25
C ILE A 121 6.19 12.43 8.69
N LEU A 122 5.34 13.12 7.94
CA LEU A 122 3.91 13.30 8.26
C LEU A 122 3.09 12.02 8.06
N ALA A 123 3.41 11.21 7.05
CA ALA A 123 2.72 9.95 6.76
C ALA A 123 3.10 8.82 7.74
N THR A 124 4.33 8.86 8.27
CA THR A 124 4.87 7.85 9.20
C THR A 124 4.00 7.58 10.44
N PRO A 125 3.56 8.60 11.21
CA PRO A 125 2.71 8.37 12.38
C PRO A 125 1.32 7.85 12.00
N LEU A 126 0.83 8.15 10.79
CA LEU A 126 -0.48 7.72 10.30
C LEU A 126 -0.45 6.28 9.76
N ALA A 127 0.70 5.79 9.33
CA ALA A 127 0.82 4.48 8.69
C ALA A 127 0.46 3.30 9.62
N LEU A 128 0.70 3.40 10.93
CA LEU A 128 0.29 2.36 11.88
C LEU A 128 -1.19 2.38 12.25
N MET A 129 -1.90 3.46 11.90
CA MET A 129 -3.36 3.49 12.00
C MET A 129 -3.99 2.63 10.91
N LEU A 130 -3.28 2.36 9.80
CA LEU A 130 -3.81 1.61 8.66
C LEU A 130 -4.16 0.16 9.01
N PRO A 131 -3.28 -0.64 9.66
CA PRO A 131 -3.65 -2.00 10.09
C PRO A 131 -4.74 -2.01 11.15
N SER A 132 -4.74 -1.03 12.04
CA SER A 132 -5.78 -0.84 13.05
C SER A 132 -7.16 -0.59 12.42
N PHE A 133 -7.25 0.25 11.39
CA PHE A 133 -8.49 0.51 10.66
C PHE A 133 -8.92 -0.65 9.75
N SER A 134 -7.97 -1.49 9.37
CA SER A 134 -8.21 -2.73 8.64
C SER A 134 -8.64 -3.88 9.56
N ALA A 135 -8.30 -3.84 10.85
CA ALA A 135 -8.79 -4.77 11.87
C ALA A 135 -10.17 -4.31 12.35
N ASN A 136 -11.10 -5.24 12.57
CA ASN A 136 -12.50 -4.93 12.93
C ASN A 136 -12.63 -4.00 14.17
N GLU A 137 -11.63 -3.99 15.04
CA GLU A 137 -11.56 -3.14 16.24
C GLU A 137 -10.39 -2.14 16.15
N PRO A 138 -10.65 -0.88 15.79
CA PRO A 138 -9.59 0.09 15.68
C PRO A 138 -9.21 0.68 17.02
N LEU A 139 -7.90 0.78 17.23
CA LEU A 139 -7.25 1.55 18.28
C LEU A 139 -7.62 3.03 18.20
N SER A 140 -7.65 3.70 19.35
CA SER A 140 -7.75 5.15 19.38
C SER A 140 -6.51 5.79 18.72
N PRO A 141 -6.58 7.02 18.18
CA PRO A 141 -5.42 7.71 17.61
C PRO A 141 -4.24 7.83 18.57
N VAL A 142 -4.52 8.03 19.86
CA VAL A 142 -3.49 8.13 20.90
C VAL A 142 -2.80 6.77 21.11
N ASP A 143 -3.57 5.69 21.13
CA ASP A 143 -3.03 4.34 21.27
C ASP A 143 -2.24 3.91 20.04
N ALA A 144 -2.70 4.27 18.83
CA ALA A 144 -1.97 3.97 17.61
C ALA A 144 -0.64 4.74 17.52
N LEU A 145 -0.62 6.00 17.98
CA LEU A 145 0.62 6.80 18.05
C LEU A 145 1.59 6.27 19.11
N SER A 146 1.09 5.86 20.28
CA SER A 146 1.93 5.28 21.33
C SER A 146 2.50 3.91 20.90
N LEU A 147 1.71 3.13 20.16
CA LEU A 147 2.13 1.88 19.51
C LEU A 147 3.24 2.12 18.47
N GLY A 148 3.20 3.27 17.80
CA GLY A 148 4.11 3.64 16.72
C GLY A 148 5.38 4.36 17.12
N ALA A 149 5.39 5.06 18.25
CA ALA A 149 6.57 5.72 18.78
C ALA A 149 7.84 4.83 18.83
N PRO A 150 7.80 3.58 19.32
CA PRO A 150 9.01 2.75 19.41
C PRO A 150 9.54 2.25 18.05
N VAL A 151 8.71 2.28 17.01
CA VAL A 151 9.06 1.78 15.66
C VAL A 151 9.07 2.91 14.62
N PHE A 152 8.97 4.16 15.06
CA PHE A 152 8.87 5.34 14.20
C PHE A 152 10.00 5.38 13.17
N PHE A 153 11.24 5.12 13.58
CA PHE A 153 12.39 5.14 12.67
C PHE A 153 12.31 4.02 11.62
N THR A 154 11.85 2.82 11.99
CA THR A 154 11.64 1.71 11.05
C THR A 154 10.55 2.04 10.04
N LEU A 155 9.46 2.65 10.47
CA LEU A 155 8.38 3.11 9.60
C LEU A 155 8.85 4.22 8.66
N LEU A 156 9.59 5.19 9.19
CA LEU A 156 10.18 6.29 8.43
C LEU A 156 11.09 5.75 7.31
N LEU A 157 11.95 4.77 7.62
CA LEU A 157 12.80 4.12 6.63
C LEU A 157 12.00 3.29 5.62
N THR A 158 10.95 2.61 6.05
CA THR A 158 10.13 1.77 5.16
C THR A 158 9.35 2.63 4.17
N ILE A 159 8.65 3.65 4.66
CA ILE A 159 7.85 4.58 3.85
C ILE A 159 8.78 5.46 3.02
N GLY A 160 9.85 5.99 3.62
CA GLY A 160 10.84 6.80 2.92
C GLY A 160 11.57 6.03 1.83
N GLY A 161 11.97 4.79 2.11
CA GLY A 161 12.61 3.90 1.14
C GLY A 161 11.67 3.54 -0.02
N ALA A 162 10.41 3.21 0.27
CA ALA A 162 9.40 2.96 -0.76
C ALA A 162 9.16 4.20 -1.64
N THR A 163 9.00 5.37 -1.02
CA THR A 163 8.84 6.65 -1.76
C THR A 163 10.07 6.96 -2.62
N ALA A 164 11.28 6.79 -2.09
CA ALA A 164 12.51 7.01 -2.83
C ALA A 164 12.63 6.06 -4.04
N LEU A 165 12.32 4.78 -3.86
CA LEU A 165 12.32 3.80 -4.96
C LEU A 165 11.26 4.10 -6.02
N SER A 166 10.06 4.53 -5.62
CA SER A 166 9.01 4.96 -6.55
C SER A 166 9.46 6.18 -7.37
N ILE A 167 10.05 7.20 -6.72
CA ILE A 167 10.60 8.38 -7.40
C ILE A 167 11.72 8.00 -8.36
N LEU A 168 12.62 7.09 -7.96
CA LEU A 168 13.69 6.59 -8.81
C LEU A 168 13.15 5.80 -10.01
N ALA A 169 12.11 4.99 -9.82
CA ALA A 169 11.45 4.27 -10.91
C ALA A 169 10.79 5.23 -11.91
N ALA A 170 10.12 6.28 -11.42
CA ALA A 170 9.54 7.32 -12.26
C ALA A 170 10.62 8.07 -13.06
N HIS A 171 11.72 8.48 -12.41
CA HIS A 171 12.85 9.09 -13.11
C HIS A 171 13.44 8.12 -14.14
N ALA A 172 13.73 6.87 -13.77
CA ALA A 172 14.26 5.88 -14.69
C ALA A 172 13.35 5.67 -15.92
N ALA A 173 12.02 5.71 -15.74
CA ALA A 173 11.07 5.62 -16.84
C ALA A 173 11.20 6.81 -17.82
N GLU A 174 11.42 8.03 -17.32
CA GLU A 174 11.67 9.22 -18.16
C GLU A 174 12.97 9.08 -18.98
N TRP A 175 14.00 8.48 -18.40
CA TRP A 175 15.27 8.21 -19.10
C TRP A 175 15.16 7.08 -20.12
N ILE A 176 14.34 6.06 -19.86
CA ILE A 176 14.17 4.88 -20.73
C ILE A 176 13.23 5.19 -21.90
N LEU A 177 12.21 6.02 -21.71
CA LEU A 177 11.22 6.35 -22.73
C LEU A 177 11.84 6.76 -24.09
N PRO A 178 12.85 7.66 -24.18
CA PRO A 178 13.47 8.03 -25.44
C PRO A 178 14.37 6.94 -26.05
N LEU A 179 14.77 5.93 -25.27
CA LEU A 179 15.58 4.79 -25.75
C LEU A 179 14.72 3.68 -26.37
N LEU A 180 13.41 3.68 -26.09
CA LEU A 180 12.49 2.69 -26.65
C LEU A 180 12.19 3.01 -28.12
N PRO A 181 11.92 1.97 -28.96
CA PRO A 181 11.44 2.19 -30.31
C PRO A 181 10.18 3.07 -30.28
N PRO A 182 10.02 4.03 -31.20
CA PRO A 182 8.85 4.92 -31.24
C PRO A 182 7.61 4.11 -31.59
N ARG A 183 6.98 3.57 -30.55
CA ARG A 183 5.76 2.77 -30.62
C ARG A 183 4.69 3.53 -29.86
N PRO A 184 3.45 3.59 -30.38
CA PRO A 184 2.36 4.34 -29.75
C PRO A 184 1.97 3.78 -28.37
N TRP A 185 2.39 2.55 -28.05
CA TRP A 185 2.16 1.92 -26.75
C TRP A 185 3.29 2.14 -25.74
N ALA A 186 4.44 2.72 -26.12
CA ALA A 186 5.59 2.83 -25.23
C ALA A 186 5.32 3.66 -23.94
N PRO A 187 4.65 4.83 -24.01
CA PRO A 187 4.27 5.58 -22.80
C PRO A 187 3.29 4.81 -21.91
N ALA A 188 2.34 4.08 -22.52
CA ALA A 188 1.36 3.27 -21.80
C ALA A 188 2.01 2.08 -21.10
N GLY A 189 2.95 1.40 -21.77
CA GLY A 189 3.73 0.30 -21.20
C GLY A 189 4.59 0.76 -20.02
N LEU A 190 5.22 1.93 -20.13
CA LEU A 190 5.99 2.50 -19.02
C LEU A 190 5.09 2.88 -17.83
N ALA A 191 3.93 3.49 -18.07
CA ALA A 191 2.97 3.80 -17.01
C ALA A 191 2.48 2.54 -16.28
N ALA A 192 2.16 1.46 -17.02
CA ALA A 192 1.83 0.19 -16.40
C ALA A 192 3.00 -0.37 -15.57
N ALA A 193 4.23 -0.32 -16.09
CA ALA A 193 5.40 -0.83 -15.38
C ALA A 193 5.69 -0.05 -14.09
N THR A 194 5.63 1.29 -14.11
CA THR A 194 5.81 2.11 -12.90
C THR A 194 4.72 1.84 -11.87
N THR A 195 3.47 1.67 -12.30
CA THR A 195 2.36 1.32 -11.41
C THR A 195 2.53 -0.08 -10.79
N LEU A 196 3.05 -1.05 -11.52
CA LEU A 196 3.36 -2.37 -10.96
C LEU A 196 4.47 -2.30 -9.90
N ILE A 197 5.48 -1.45 -10.11
CA ILE A 197 6.52 -1.19 -9.12
C ILE A 197 5.92 -0.57 -7.86
N ASP A 198 5.05 0.44 -7.99
CA ASP A 198 4.36 1.06 -6.86
C ASP A 198 3.53 0.03 -6.08
N CYS A 199 2.75 -0.80 -6.78
CA CYS A 199 1.98 -1.88 -6.14
C CYS A 199 2.90 -2.86 -5.39
N LEU A 200 4.07 -3.20 -5.94
CA LEU A 200 5.04 -4.08 -5.28
C LEU A 200 5.60 -3.42 -4.02
N LEU A 201 5.98 -2.14 -4.09
CA LEU A 201 6.47 -1.39 -2.94
C LEU A 201 5.42 -1.29 -1.84
N LEU A 202 4.17 -1.00 -2.21
CA LEU A 202 3.03 -0.99 -1.29
C LEU A 202 2.76 -2.36 -0.68
N ALA A 203 2.93 -3.44 -1.45
CA ALA A 203 2.78 -4.80 -0.93
C ALA A 203 3.82 -5.11 0.16
N PHE A 204 5.08 -4.71 -0.05
CA PHE A 204 6.11 -4.88 0.97
C PHE A 204 5.85 -4.02 2.21
N ALA A 205 5.52 -2.75 2.00
CA ALA A 205 5.20 -1.83 3.09
C ALA A 205 3.99 -2.33 3.90
N GLY A 206 2.92 -2.76 3.23
CA GLY A 206 1.70 -3.29 3.86
C GLY A 206 1.98 -4.54 4.70
N HIS A 207 2.84 -5.46 4.23
CA HIS A 207 3.24 -6.62 5.03
C HIS A 207 4.02 -6.21 6.28
N ILE A 208 5.00 -5.30 6.14
CA ILE A 208 5.80 -4.81 7.27
C ILE A 208 4.90 -4.11 8.29
N LEU A 209 3.96 -3.28 7.83
CA LEU A 209 2.98 -2.61 8.70
C LEU A 209 2.11 -3.62 9.45
N ALA A 210 1.60 -4.64 8.78
CA ALA A 210 0.80 -5.69 9.40
C ALA A 210 1.61 -6.51 10.43
N ALA A 211 2.87 -6.82 10.12
CA ALA A 211 3.75 -7.53 11.05
C ALA A 211 4.05 -6.71 12.32
N LEU A 212 4.42 -5.43 12.14
CA LEU A 212 4.66 -4.50 13.26
C LEU A 212 3.40 -4.32 14.11
N TYR A 213 2.24 -4.19 13.47
CA TYR A 213 0.97 -4.09 14.18
C TYR A 213 0.69 -5.33 15.01
N ARG A 214 0.83 -6.55 14.46
CA ARG A 214 0.63 -7.81 15.19
C ARG A 214 1.54 -7.94 16.40
N GLU A 215 2.83 -7.68 16.21
CA GLU A 215 3.83 -7.77 17.27
C GLU A 215 3.53 -6.81 18.43
N ARG A 216 3.08 -5.59 18.12
CA ARG A 216 2.94 -4.51 19.11
C ARG A 216 1.58 -4.41 19.76
N SER A 217 0.51 -4.70 19.02
CA SER A 217 -0.86 -4.67 19.55
C SER A 217 -1.27 -5.97 20.24
N GLY A 218 -0.50 -7.04 20.04
CA GLY A 218 -0.91 -8.38 20.48
C GLY A 218 -2.13 -8.90 19.71
N TRP A 219 -2.46 -8.29 18.57
CA TRP A 219 -3.59 -8.70 17.73
C TRP A 219 -3.51 -10.19 17.41
N GLN A 220 -4.61 -10.89 17.68
CA GLN A 220 -4.74 -12.33 17.44
C GLN A 220 -5.55 -12.56 16.17
N GLN A 221 -5.15 -13.57 15.41
CA GLN A 221 -5.92 -14.00 14.25
C GLN A 221 -7.27 -14.56 14.70
N PRO A 222 -8.33 -14.40 13.90
CA PRO A 222 -9.59 -15.08 14.17
C PRO A 222 -9.37 -16.59 14.20
N GLU A 223 -9.86 -17.27 15.23
CA GLU A 223 -9.79 -18.72 15.37
C GLU A 223 -11.19 -19.33 15.13
N PRO A 224 -11.31 -20.50 14.50
CA PRO A 224 -12.59 -21.20 14.42
C PRO A 224 -13.12 -21.51 15.83
N GLU A 225 -14.41 -21.22 16.08
CA GLU A 225 -15.08 -21.38 17.38
C GLU A 225 -15.03 -22.83 17.91
N GLU A 226 -14.89 -23.82 17.02
CA GLU A 226 -14.79 -25.24 17.35
C GLU A 226 -13.37 -25.79 17.13
N ARG A 227 -12.48 -25.59 18.10
CA ARG A 227 -11.29 -26.44 18.25
C ARG A 227 -11.50 -27.38 19.45
N PRO A 228 -11.90 -28.64 19.25
CA PRO A 228 -12.08 -29.61 20.35
C PRO A 228 -10.80 -29.90 21.16
N TYR A 229 -9.64 -29.34 20.76
CA TYR A 229 -8.33 -29.63 21.35
C TYR A 229 -7.50 -28.38 21.70
N ARG A 230 -8.13 -27.29 22.15
CA ARG A 230 -7.41 -26.08 22.65
C ARG A 230 -6.32 -26.38 23.70
N ALA A 231 -6.45 -27.48 24.45
CA ALA A 231 -5.52 -27.91 25.50
C ALA A 231 -4.36 -28.83 25.03
N MET A 232 -4.33 -29.30 23.78
CA MET A 232 -3.28 -30.20 23.28
C MET A 232 -2.14 -29.48 22.55
N ARG A 233 -1.74 -28.29 23.01
CA ARG A 233 -0.44 -27.74 22.59
C ARG A 233 0.67 -28.56 23.27
N TRP A 234 1.31 -29.44 22.51
CA TRP A 234 2.54 -30.10 22.90
C TRP A 234 3.55 -29.05 23.36
N ARG A 235 3.85 -28.99 24.67
CA ARG A 235 5.07 -28.36 25.16
C ARG A 235 6.22 -29.20 24.63
N LYS A 236 7.03 -28.64 23.72
CA LYS A 236 8.40 -29.17 23.53
C LYS A 236 9.11 -29.00 24.86
N ALA A 237 9.47 -30.13 25.48
CA ALA A 237 10.50 -30.20 26.51
C ALA A 237 11.86 -29.87 25.91
#